data_AF-A0A147KJT3-F1
#
_entry.id   AF-A0A147KJT3-F1
#
_cell.length_a   1.000
_cell.length_b   1.000
_cell.length_c   1.000
_cell.angle_alpha   90.00
_cell.angle_beta   90.00
_cell.angle_gamma   90.00
#
_symmetry.space_group_name_H-M   'P 1'
#
loop_
_entity.id
_entity.type
_entity.pdbx_description
1 polymer ?
#
loop_
_entity_poly.entity_id
_entity_poly.type
_entity_poly.pdbx_seq_one_letter_code
_entity_poly.pdbx_strand_id
1 'polypeptide(L)'
;MGVVAAAAQGAAAGAAATAAMTGVMAAARKQGGVGRLPPKLLTRRFLPGGGEHTPRPGENLATTAAHWGFGSAAGAVFGLLTGGRRPRVALGLAYGAAVWLVSYEGWVPKLTVQPPAHRDAPGRAATMAAAHLVYGGVLAAVLRRMRRDVCPRGGRSAAQ
;
A
#
# COMPACT_ATOMS: atom_id res chain seq x y z
N MET A 1 -23.89 -7.34 3.43
CA MET A 1 -23.17 -6.18 2.88
C MET A 1 -22.96 -6.44 1.39
N GLY A 2 -23.38 -5.53 0.50
CA GLY A 2 -23.29 -5.74 -0.95
C GLY A 2 -21.84 -5.72 -1.46
N VAL A 3 -21.59 -6.39 -2.58
CA VAL A 3 -20.27 -6.49 -3.24
C VAL A 3 -19.68 -5.11 -3.53
N VAL A 4 -20.49 -4.20 -4.07
CA VAL A 4 -20.09 -2.81 -4.35
C VAL A 4 -19.66 -2.07 -3.09
N ALA A 5 -20.42 -2.21 -1.99
CA ALA A 5 -20.09 -1.56 -0.73
C ALA A 5 -18.80 -2.13 -0.10
N ALA A 6 -18.59 -3.44 -0.19
CA ALA A 6 -17.38 -4.09 0.29
C ALA A 6 -16.13 -3.61 -0.49
N ALA A 7 -16.24 -3.51 -1.82
CA ALA A 7 -15.18 -2.98 -2.68
C ALA A 7 -14.90 -1.49 -2.39
N ALA A 8 -15.94 -0.66 -2.29
CA ALA A 8 -15.80 0.78 -2.03
C ALA A 8 -15.14 1.06 -0.67
N GLN A 9 -15.57 0.36 0.39
CA GLN A 9 -14.92 0.47 1.70
C GLN A 9 -13.47 -0.02 1.68
N GLY A 10 -13.22 -1.11 0.95
CA GLY A 10 -11.88 -1.62 0.73
C GLY A 10 -10.99 -0.60 0.03
N ALA A 11 -11.49 0.04 -1.02
CA ALA A 11 -10.78 1.07 -1.77
C ALA A 11 -10.44 2.29 -0.91
N ALA A 12 -11.40 2.80 -0.13
CA ALA A 12 -11.18 3.91 0.79
C ALA A 12 -10.14 3.56 1.86
N ALA A 13 -10.23 2.37 2.45
CA ALA A 13 -9.25 1.88 3.42
C ALA A 13 -7.86 1.67 2.78
N GLY A 14 -7.80 1.26 1.51
CA GLY A 14 -6.58 1.13 0.72
C GLY A 14 -5.91 2.47 0.44
N ALA A 15 -6.68 3.50 0.11
CA ALA A 15 -6.17 4.87 -0.04
C ALA A 15 -5.58 5.39 1.28
N ALA A 16 -6.29 5.23 2.40
CA ALA A 16 -5.79 5.61 3.73
C ALA A 16 -4.50 4.85 4.12
N ALA A 17 -4.44 3.56 3.83
CA ALA A 17 -3.25 2.74 4.06
C ALA A 17 -2.05 3.18 3.19
N THR A 18 -2.30 3.60 1.95
CA THR A 18 -1.28 4.14 1.05
C THR A 18 -0.71 5.46 1.57
N ALA A 19 -1.55 6.31 2.13
CA ALA A 19 -1.13 7.54 2.80
C ALA A 19 -0.18 7.23 3.98
N ALA A 20 -0.56 6.26 4.83
CA ALA A 20 0.25 5.85 5.97
C ALA A 20 1.61 5.25 5.54
N MET A 21 1.60 4.37 4.54
CA MET A 21 2.82 3.80 3.95
C MET A 21 3.72 4.89 3.37
N THR A 22 3.15 5.90 2.70
CA THR A 22 3.88 7.06 2.19
C THR A 22 4.54 7.86 3.31
N GLY A 23 3.83 8.07 4.43
CA GLY A 23 4.38 8.69 5.63
C GLY A 23 5.58 7.94 6.20
N VAL A 24 5.50 6.60 6.30
CA VAL A 24 6.61 5.76 6.75
C VAL A 24 7.82 5.88 5.82
N MET A 25 7.61 5.83 4.51
CA MET A 25 8.71 6.00 3.55
C MET A 25 9.31 7.41 3.63
N ALA A 26 8.51 8.44 3.87
CA ALA A 26 9.01 9.81 4.04
C ALA A 26 9.84 9.96 5.33
N ALA A 27 9.40 9.35 6.43
CA ALA A 27 10.14 9.33 7.69
C ALA A 27 11.47 8.57 7.55
N ALA A 28 11.46 7.41 6.89
CA ALA A 28 12.66 6.62 6.61
C ALA A 28 13.70 7.39 5.76
N ARG A 29 13.25 8.24 4.83
CA ARG A 29 14.15 9.16 4.09
C ARG A 29 14.81 10.18 5.01
N LYS A 30 14.01 10.77 5.90
CA LYS A 30 14.47 11.85 6.78
C LYS A 30 15.52 11.36 7.78
N GLN A 31 15.48 10.09 8.16
CA GLN A 31 16.39 9.46 9.12
C GLN A 31 17.70 8.93 8.50
N GLY A 32 17.94 9.10 7.20
CA GLY A 32 19.20 8.70 6.55
C GLY A 32 19.41 7.19 6.38
N GLY A 33 18.48 6.34 6.83
CA GLY A 33 18.61 4.87 6.84
C GLY A 33 18.40 4.17 5.49
N VAL A 34 18.06 4.90 4.42
CA VAL A 34 17.83 4.29 3.09
C VAL A 34 18.36 5.21 2.00
N GLY A 35 19.49 4.85 1.38
CA GLY A 35 19.91 5.46 0.12
C GLY A 35 18.77 5.43 -0.91
N ARG A 36 18.59 6.52 -1.67
CA ARG A 36 17.53 6.79 -2.69
C ARG A 36 16.37 5.77 -2.73
N LEU A 37 15.23 6.12 -2.12
CA LEU A 37 13.99 5.36 -2.23
C LEU A 37 13.35 5.46 -3.64
N PRO A 38 12.51 4.48 -4.06
CA PRO A 38 12.21 4.15 -5.46
C PRO A 38 11.21 5.00 -6.28
N PRO A 39 10.66 6.15 -5.87
CA PRO A 39 9.87 6.99 -6.78
C PRO A 39 10.68 7.58 -7.93
N LYS A 40 12.03 7.52 -7.88
CA LYS A 40 12.92 8.07 -8.91
C LYS A 40 13.26 7.08 -10.04
N LEU A 41 12.68 5.87 -10.05
CA LEU A 41 13.04 4.81 -10.99
C LEU A 41 11.92 4.44 -11.98
N LEU A 42 10.73 5.06 -11.88
CA LEU A 42 9.57 4.69 -12.71
C LEU A 42 9.60 5.21 -14.15
N THR A 43 10.53 6.08 -14.54
CA THR A 43 10.58 6.65 -15.90
C THR A 43 11.79 6.30 -16.73
N ARG A 44 12.76 5.60 -16.14
CA ARG A 44 14.02 5.31 -16.83
C ARG A 44 13.89 4.35 -18.02
N ARG A 45 12.71 3.78 -18.28
CA ARG A 45 12.55 2.75 -19.31
C ARG A 45 11.76 3.15 -20.56
N PHE A 46 11.22 4.37 -20.64
CA PHE A 46 10.43 4.78 -21.80
C PHE A 46 11.17 5.59 -22.87
N LEU A 47 12.43 5.99 -22.69
CA LEU A 47 13.18 6.65 -23.77
C LEU A 47 14.61 6.10 -23.95
N PRO A 48 15.02 5.78 -25.20
CA PRO A 48 16.43 5.61 -25.53
C PRO A 48 17.16 6.96 -25.41
N GLY A 49 18.35 6.95 -24.80
CA GLY A 49 19.29 8.08 -24.86
C GLY A 49 19.34 9.06 -23.67
N GLY A 50 18.78 8.73 -22.50
CA GLY A 50 18.80 9.63 -21.33
C GLY A 50 19.82 9.23 -20.26
N GLY A 51 20.97 9.90 -20.22
CA GLY A 51 21.99 9.76 -19.18
C GLY A 51 21.45 10.00 -17.76
N GLU A 52 22.19 9.48 -16.79
CA GLU A 52 21.96 9.73 -15.37
C GLU A 52 21.94 11.23 -15.08
N HIS A 53 20.78 11.87 -14.85
CA HIS A 53 20.59 12.86 -13.77
C HIS A 53 19.28 13.68 -13.77
N THR A 54 18.35 13.60 -14.72
CA THR A 54 17.24 14.57 -14.77
C THR A 54 15.84 13.96 -14.96
N PRO A 55 14.98 13.92 -13.91
CA PRO A 55 13.56 13.58 -14.02
C PRO A 55 12.78 14.60 -14.87
N ARG A 56 11.76 14.16 -15.61
CA ARG A 56 10.92 15.07 -16.42
C ARG A 56 9.81 15.74 -15.58
N PRO A 57 9.34 16.94 -15.96
CA PRO A 57 8.15 17.54 -15.34
C PRO A 57 6.92 16.64 -15.57
N GLY A 58 6.18 16.27 -14.51
CA GLY A 58 4.91 15.50 -14.59
C GLY A 58 5.01 14.00 -14.27
N GLU A 59 6.20 13.43 -14.36
CA GLU A 59 6.51 12.03 -14.04
C GLU A 59 6.15 11.64 -12.59
N ASN A 60 6.42 12.55 -11.65
CA ASN A 60 6.15 12.33 -10.24
C ASN A 60 4.64 12.23 -9.96
N LEU A 61 3.82 12.96 -10.72
CA LEU A 61 2.37 12.95 -10.56
C LEU A 61 1.77 11.64 -11.07
N ALA A 62 2.18 11.18 -12.25
CA ALA A 62 1.74 9.90 -12.81
C ALA A 62 2.14 8.71 -11.92
N THR A 63 3.38 8.72 -11.43
CA THR A 63 3.88 7.70 -10.48
C THR A 63 3.09 7.71 -9.17
N THR A 64 2.79 8.90 -8.65
CA THR A 64 1.99 9.06 -7.44
C THR A 64 0.58 8.54 -7.69
N ALA A 65 -0.08 9.00 -8.76
CA ALA A 65 -1.43 8.55 -9.13
C ALA A 65 -1.51 7.03 -9.30
N ALA A 66 -0.51 6.41 -9.95
CA ALA A 66 -0.43 4.96 -10.09
C ALA A 66 -0.28 4.25 -8.74
N HIS A 67 0.50 4.79 -7.80
CA HIS A 67 0.65 4.23 -6.46
C HIS A 67 -0.66 4.30 -5.67
N TRP A 68 -1.32 5.47 -5.66
CA TRP A 68 -2.61 5.63 -5.00
C TRP A 68 -3.70 4.76 -5.64
N GLY A 69 -3.70 4.66 -6.97
CA GLY A 69 -4.60 3.79 -7.73
C GLY A 69 -4.40 2.31 -7.39
N PHE A 70 -3.14 1.85 -7.39
CA PHE A 70 -2.78 0.48 -7.01
C PHE A 70 -3.19 0.18 -5.57
N GLY A 71 -2.85 1.07 -4.62
CA GLY A 71 -3.19 0.89 -3.21
C GLY A 71 -4.69 0.88 -2.95
N SER A 72 -5.47 1.65 -3.70
CA SER A 72 -6.94 1.61 -3.64
C SER A 72 -7.50 0.32 -4.26
N ALA A 73 -6.98 -0.12 -5.41
CA ALA A 73 -7.39 -1.37 -6.05
C ALA A 73 -7.07 -2.59 -5.17
N ALA A 74 -5.87 -2.65 -4.60
CA ALA A 74 -5.48 -3.68 -3.63
C ALA A 74 -6.35 -3.62 -2.38
N GLY A 75 -6.75 -2.44 -1.92
CA GLY A 75 -7.72 -2.28 -0.84
C GLY A 75 -9.10 -2.84 -1.20
N ALA A 76 -9.59 -2.58 -2.42
CA ALA A 76 -10.87 -3.10 -2.91
C ALA A 76 -10.89 -4.63 -2.94
N VAL A 77 -9.81 -5.26 -3.43
CA VAL A 77 -9.64 -6.73 -3.40
C VAL A 77 -9.71 -7.24 -1.97
N PHE A 78 -9.02 -6.62 -1.02
CA PHE A 78 -9.10 -7.00 0.39
C PHE A 78 -10.51 -6.81 0.98
N GLY A 79 -11.20 -5.74 0.59
CA GLY A 79 -12.59 -5.47 0.95
C GLY A 79 -13.54 -6.57 0.49
N LEU A 80 -13.37 -7.04 -0.75
CA LEU A 80 -14.11 -8.15 -1.34
C LEU A 80 -13.80 -9.48 -0.66
N LEU A 81 -12.51 -9.80 -0.47
CA LEU A 81 -12.06 -11.03 0.21
C LEU A 81 -12.61 -11.16 1.63
N THR A 82 -12.78 -10.03 2.31
CA THR A 82 -13.27 -10.00 3.69
C THR A 82 -14.79 -9.86 3.79
N GLY A 83 -15.48 -9.56 2.67
CA GLY A 83 -16.93 -9.40 2.61
C GLY A 83 -17.46 -8.41 3.64
N GLY A 84 -18.47 -8.79 4.42
CA GLY A 84 -18.97 -7.97 5.54
C GLY A 84 -18.23 -8.17 6.88
N ARG A 85 -17.22 -9.04 6.94
CA ARG A 85 -16.57 -9.44 8.19
C ARG A 85 -15.60 -8.36 8.67
N ARG A 86 -15.28 -8.34 9.97
CA ARG A 86 -14.28 -7.42 10.54
C ARG A 86 -12.89 -8.06 10.49
N PRO A 87 -11.99 -7.68 9.55
CA PRO A 87 -10.73 -8.38 9.32
C PRO A 87 -9.74 -8.19 10.46
N ARG A 88 -9.08 -9.26 10.93
CA ARG A 88 -8.00 -9.21 11.95
C ARG A 88 -6.81 -8.45 11.39
N VAL A 89 -6.11 -7.70 12.25
CA VAL A 89 -4.90 -6.97 11.85
C VAL A 89 -3.86 -7.96 11.29
N ALA A 90 -3.72 -9.14 11.89
CA ALA A 90 -2.84 -10.21 11.38
C ALA A 90 -3.15 -10.62 9.92
N LEU A 91 -4.43 -10.67 9.54
CA LEU A 91 -4.83 -10.94 8.14
C LEU A 91 -4.42 -9.80 7.21
N GLY A 92 -4.53 -8.55 7.69
CA GLY A 92 -4.03 -7.38 7.00
C GLY A 92 -2.52 -7.42 6.80
N LEU A 93 -1.75 -7.74 7.85
CA LEU A 93 -0.29 -7.89 7.77
C LEU A 93 0.12 -8.96 6.75
N ALA A 94 -0.51 -10.13 6.80
CA ALA A 94 -0.27 -11.21 5.84
C ALA A 94 -0.59 -10.77 4.40
N TYR A 95 -1.70 -10.04 4.21
CA TYR A 95 -2.06 -9.49 2.91
C TYR A 95 -1.02 -8.47 2.41
N GLY A 96 -0.58 -7.56 3.28
CA GLY A 96 0.48 -6.59 2.95
C GLY A 96 1.79 -7.27 2.56
N ALA A 97 2.20 -8.30 3.30
CA ALA A 97 3.37 -9.11 2.98
C ALA A 97 3.22 -9.84 1.63
N ALA A 98 2.04 -10.38 1.33
CA ALA A 98 1.76 -11.00 0.04
C ALA A 98 1.80 -9.99 -1.11
N VAL A 99 1.20 -8.81 -0.93
CA VAL A 99 1.26 -7.71 -1.92
C VAL A 99 2.72 -7.31 -2.17
N TRP A 100 3.53 -7.19 -1.13
CA TRP A 100 4.96 -6.90 -1.24
C TRP A 100 5.68 -7.97 -2.06
N LEU A 101 5.57 -9.24 -1.66
CA LEU A 101 6.25 -10.36 -2.33
C LEU A 101 5.85 -10.46 -3.80
N VAL A 102 4.55 -10.48 -4.10
CA VAL A 102 4.04 -10.58 -5.47
C VAL A 102 4.50 -9.39 -6.32
N SER A 103 4.51 -8.19 -5.75
CA SER A 103 4.96 -7.00 -6.48
C SER A 103 6.47 -7.05 -6.74
N TYR A 104 7.28 -7.26 -5.70
CA TYR A 104 8.74 -7.14 -5.75
C TYR A 104 9.47 -8.37 -6.31
N GLU A 105 8.83 -9.54 -6.36
CA GLU A 105 9.35 -10.72 -7.05
C GLU A 105 8.68 -10.93 -8.42
N GLY A 106 7.49 -10.37 -8.63
CA GLY A 106 6.73 -10.57 -9.86
C GLY A 106 6.99 -9.53 -10.94
N TRP A 107 6.31 -8.39 -10.83
CA TRP A 107 6.24 -7.41 -11.92
C TRP A 107 7.07 -6.14 -11.69
N VAL A 108 7.32 -5.73 -10.45
CA VAL A 108 8.09 -4.50 -10.17
C VAL A 108 9.51 -4.56 -10.75
N PRO A 109 10.26 -5.67 -10.65
CA PRO A 109 11.60 -5.76 -11.26
C PRO A 109 11.55 -5.78 -12.79
N LYS A 110 10.43 -6.22 -13.38
CA LYS A 110 10.25 -6.24 -14.84
C LYS A 110 9.91 -4.85 -15.38
N LEU A 111 9.17 -4.07 -14.59
CA LEU A 111 8.70 -2.73 -14.95
C LEU A 111 9.66 -1.61 -14.51
N THR A 112 10.61 -1.90 -13.61
CA THR A 112 11.59 -0.92 -13.11
C THR A 112 13.01 -1.41 -13.34
N VAL A 113 14.00 -0.52 -13.17
CA VAL A 113 15.44 -0.88 -13.22
C VAL A 113 15.92 -1.45 -11.87
N GLN A 114 15.00 -1.80 -10.95
CA GLN A 114 15.39 -2.34 -9.63
C GLN A 114 15.64 -3.84 -9.67
N PRO A 115 16.63 -4.32 -8.89
CA PRO A 115 16.79 -5.76 -8.67
C PRO A 115 15.55 -6.33 -7.95
N PRO A 116 15.22 -7.62 -8.19
CA PRO A 116 14.24 -8.36 -7.39
C PRO A 116 14.54 -8.30 -5.89
N ALA A 117 13.53 -8.48 -5.03
CA ALA A 117 13.68 -8.36 -3.58
C ALA A 117 14.82 -9.24 -3.02
N HIS A 118 14.96 -10.47 -3.52
CA HIS A 118 16.03 -11.40 -3.15
C HIS A 118 17.44 -10.99 -3.58
N ARG A 119 17.60 -9.96 -4.42
CA ARG A 119 18.88 -9.38 -4.86
C ARG A 119 19.05 -7.92 -4.44
N ASP A 120 18.10 -7.35 -3.70
CA ASP A 120 18.18 -5.99 -3.20
C ASP A 120 19.01 -5.94 -1.90
N ALA A 121 19.50 -4.74 -1.55
CA ALA A 121 20.20 -4.54 -0.29
C ALA A 121 19.26 -4.88 0.87
N PRO A 122 19.70 -5.69 1.86
CA PRO A 122 18.82 -6.21 2.91
C PRO A 122 18.09 -5.11 3.70
N GLY A 123 18.73 -3.95 3.91
CA GLY A 123 18.08 -2.79 4.54
C GLY A 123 16.96 -2.16 3.70
N ARG A 124 17.08 -2.17 2.36
CA ARG A 124 16.04 -1.66 1.45
C ARG A 124 14.87 -2.63 1.36
N ALA A 125 15.16 -3.92 1.20
CA ALA A 125 14.16 -4.98 1.21
C ALA A 125 13.37 -4.98 2.53
N ALA A 126 14.06 -4.87 3.68
CA ALA A 126 13.42 -4.79 4.99
C ALA A 126 12.54 -3.55 5.15
N THR A 127 13.01 -2.38 4.69
CA THR A 127 12.20 -1.15 4.73
C THR A 127 10.95 -1.28 3.87
N MET A 128 11.08 -1.85 2.67
CA MET A 128 9.93 -2.06 1.78
C MET A 128 8.94 -3.08 2.37
N ALA A 129 9.43 -4.17 2.94
CA ALA A 129 8.59 -5.14 3.65
C ALA A 129 7.85 -4.47 4.81
N ALA A 130 8.55 -3.71 5.66
CA ALA A 130 7.95 -2.98 6.77
C ALA A 130 6.87 -1.98 6.31
N ALA A 131 7.13 -1.24 5.23
CA ALA A 131 6.16 -0.31 4.65
C ALA A 131 4.87 -1.03 4.19
N HIS A 132 4.99 -2.22 3.60
CA HIS A 132 3.85 -3.01 3.16
C HIS A 132 3.12 -3.71 4.32
N LEU A 133 3.83 -4.09 5.38
CA LEU A 133 3.21 -4.55 6.62
C LEU A 133 2.37 -3.42 7.24
N VAL A 134 2.88 -2.19 7.27
CA VAL A 134 2.11 -1.03 7.74
C VAL A 134 0.88 -0.80 6.86
N TYR A 135 1.04 -0.85 5.54
CA TYR A 135 -0.11 -0.78 4.61
C TYR A 135 -1.17 -1.82 4.98
N GLY A 136 -0.80 -3.09 5.10
CA GLY A 136 -1.72 -4.18 5.42
C GLY A 136 -2.40 -4.03 6.79
N GLY A 137 -1.63 -3.64 7.80
CA GLY A 137 -2.13 -3.40 9.16
C GLY A 137 -3.14 -2.24 9.22
N VAL A 138 -2.81 -1.11 8.59
CA VAL A 138 -3.67 0.07 8.51
C VAL A 138 -4.93 -0.24 7.70
N LEU A 139 -4.81 -0.92 6.57
CA LEU A 139 -5.94 -1.36 5.74
C LEU A 139 -6.95 -2.17 6.56
N ALA A 140 -6.50 -3.19 7.28
CA ALA A 140 -7.37 -4.01 8.12
C ALA A 140 -7.96 -3.22 9.30
N ALA A 141 -7.20 -2.31 9.92
CA ALA A 141 -7.66 -1.49 11.03
C ALA A 141 -8.74 -0.47 10.61
N VAL A 142 -8.53 0.24 9.51
CA VAL A 142 -9.48 1.21 8.95
C VAL A 142 -10.77 0.51 8.53
N LEU A 143 -10.66 -0.58 7.77
CA LEU A 143 -11.82 -1.35 7.30
C LEU A 143 -12.61 -1.94 8.47
N ARG A 144 -11.93 -2.42 9.52
CA ARG A 144 -12.56 -2.86 10.77
C ARG A 144 -13.32 -1.73 11.47
N ARG A 145 -12.77 -0.51 11.51
CA ARG A 145 -13.44 0.66 12.12
C ARG A 145 -14.69 1.06 11.34
N MET A 146 -14.58 1.21 10.01
CA MET A 146 -15.74 1.51 9.15
C MET A 146 -16.89 0.52 9.34
N ARG A 147 -16.58 -0.77 9.49
CA ARG A 147 -17.57 -1.83 9.74
C ARG A 147 -18.02 -1.96 11.21
N ARG A 148 -17.41 -1.22 12.13
CA ARG A 148 -17.93 -1.01 13.49
C ARG A 148 -19.00 0.06 13.49
N ASP A 149 -18.76 1.15 12.78
CA ASP A 149 -19.65 2.32 12.81
C ASP A 149 -20.95 2.09 12.02
N VAL A 150 -20.91 1.26 10.96
CA VAL A 150 -22.10 0.85 10.20
C VAL A 150 -23.03 -0.10 10.97
N CYS A 151 -22.55 -0.74 12.04
CA CYS A 151 -23.40 -1.49 12.98
C CYS A 151 -23.32 -0.80 14.35
N PRO A 152 -24.12 0.25 14.59
CA PRO A 152 -24.27 0.81 15.93
C PRO A 152 -24.64 -0.33 16.88
N ARG A 153 -24.07 -0.32 18.09
CA ARG A 153 -24.53 -1.18 19.18
C ARG A 153 -26.02 -0.89 19.41
N GLY A 154 -26.91 -1.72 18.86
CA GLY A 154 -28.27 -1.81 19.38
C GLY A 154 -28.18 -2.27 20.84
N GLY A 155 -28.65 -1.43 21.76
CA GLY A 155 -28.79 -1.80 23.17
C GLY A 155 -27.70 -1.26 24.09
N ARG A 156 -27.77 0.03 24.41
CA ARG A 156 -27.77 0.49 25.81
C ARG A 156 -28.78 1.63 25.93
N SER A 157 -30.03 1.27 26.18
CA SER A 157 -31.00 2.16 26.81
C SER A 157 -31.57 1.43 28.02
N ALA A 158 -31.63 2.16 29.13
CA ALA A 158 -32.40 1.92 30.35
C ALA A 158 -32.14 0.62 31.15
N ALA A 159 -31.42 0.78 32.27
CA ALA A 159 -31.85 0.40 33.62
C ALA A 159 -30.64 0.28 34.55
N GLN A 160 -30.42 1.31 35.35
CA GLN A 160 -30.17 1.30 36.80
C GLN A 160 -29.71 2.69 37.25
#